data_AF-A0A0A2Y145-F1
#
_entry.id   AF-A0A0A2Y145-F1
#
_cell.length_a   1.000
_cell.length_b   1.000
_cell.length_c   1.000
_cell.angle_alpha   90.00
_cell.angle_beta   90.00
_cell.angle_gamma   90.00
#
_symmetry.space_group_name_H-M   'P 1'
#
loop_
_entity.id
_entity.type
_entity.pdbx_description
1 polymer ?
#
loop_
_entity_poly.entity_id
_entity_poly.type
_entity_poly.pdbx_seq_one_letter_code
_entity_poly.pdbx_strand_id
1 'polypeptide(L)'
;MATFIKRNGRWRAQIRKKGVSKSRTFRTKSEAIVWANNIEAQIDTGLYLDVVDVPFYAVIDRYIEEVTPRKRGARKEAQVLCRFQRLPVAQKSLKDISDLDFIRWRDDRLKSVSPSTVRREWSTLSNIFNVAINEWKLLHANPMKGIRKPAAAKPRTRRYSQAEIKALLDNSGFSFDEVPTTATARVGAAILFAIETAMRAGEIVGLTWNNVYFEDRIAHLPQTKNGWSRDVPLSKTAIAILQLLKQMRRDDSVFQLKSSQLDALFRKLKKRLMIDDLHFHDTRREALTRLAEKVDVMTLAKISGHRDLSILQNTYYAPDMKKVSLLLD
;
A
#
# COMPACT_ATOMS: atom_id res chain seq x y z
N MET A 1 42.47 -16.19 -16.47
CA MET A 1 41.62 -17.30 -16.93
C MET A 1 41.45 -18.27 -15.77
N ALA A 2 40.24 -18.76 -15.57
CA ALA A 2 39.92 -19.67 -14.49
C ALA A 2 40.59 -21.05 -14.68
N THR A 3 41.07 -21.64 -13.60
CA THR A 3 41.64 -22.99 -13.55
C THR A 3 40.58 -23.98 -13.09
N PHE A 4 40.45 -25.12 -13.76
CA PHE A 4 39.48 -26.17 -13.42
C PHE A 4 40.20 -27.46 -13.01
N ILE A 5 39.94 -27.94 -11.79
CA ILE A 5 40.61 -29.11 -11.21
C ILE A 5 39.55 -30.16 -10.84
N LYS A 6 39.69 -31.39 -11.32
CA LYS A 6 38.82 -32.51 -10.92
C LYS A 6 39.39 -33.20 -9.67
N ARG A 7 38.61 -33.29 -8.58
CA ARG A 7 38.97 -34.04 -7.35
C ARG A 7 37.75 -34.76 -6.79
N ASN A 8 37.89 -36.04 -6.44
CA ASN A 8 36.85 -36.88 -5.82
C ASN A 8 35.48 -36.78 -6.54
N GLY A 9 35.48 -36.87 -7.87
CA GLY A 9 34.25 -36.80 -8.67
C GLY A 9 33.60 -35.41 -8.78
N ARG A 10 34.21 -34.36 -8.21
CA ARG A 10 33.75 -32.97 -8.31
C ARG A 10 34.74 -32.09 -9.07
N TRP A 11 34.24 -30.99 -9.63
CA TRP A 11 35.02 -30.00 -10.37
C TRP A 11 35.22 -28.74 -9.56
N ARG A 12 36.45 -28.38 -9.21
CA ARG A 12 36.80 -27.11 -8.57
C ARG A 12 37.17 -26.09 -9.64
N ALA A 13 36.45 -24.98 -9.73
CA ALA A 13 36.88 -23.79 -10.46
C ALA A 13 37.65 -22.86 -9.52
N GLN A 14 38.76 -22.30 -9.99
CA GLN A 14 39.58 -21.31 -9.29
C GLN A 14 39.80 -20.10 -10.21
N ILE A 15 39.55 -18.90 -9.69
CA ILE A 15 39.68 -17.64 -10.43
C ILE A 15 40.68 -16.79 -9.65
N ARG A 16 41.69 -16.29 -10.35
CA ARG A 16 42.64 -15.29 -9.83
C ARG A 16 42.75 -14.19 -10.88
N LYS A 17 42.12 -13.04 -10.64
CA LYS A 17 42.06 -11.94 -11.62
C LYS A 17 41.88 -10.59 -10.90
N LYS A 18 42.64 -9.56 -11.31
CA LYS A 18 42.60 -8.19 -10.74
C LYS A 18 42.54 -8.13 -9.19
N GLY A 19 43.41 -8.89 -8.51
CA GLY A 19 43.46 -8.93 -7.03
C GLY A 19 42.39 -9.78 -6.34
N VAL A 20 41.41 -10.30 -7.08
CA VAL A 20 40.35 -11.18 -6.58
C VAL A 20 40.77 -12.64 -6.75
N SER A 21 40.67 -13.42 -5.66
CA SER A 21 40.86 -14.87 -5.67
C SER A 21 39.63 -15.60 -5.14
N LYS A 22 38.95 -16.39 -5.98
CA LYS A 22 37.80 -17.21 -5.59
C LYS A 22 37.93 -18.64 -6.07
N SER A 23 37.36 -19.56 -5.32
CA SER A 23 37.24 -20.96 -5.74
C SER A 23 35.93 -21.57 -5.30
N ARG A 24 35.33 -22.41 -6.14
CA ARG A 24 34.10 -23.14 -5.82
C ARG A 24 34.10 -24.53 -6.47
N THR A 25 33.45 -25.50 -5.84
CA THR A 25 33.33 -26.87 -6.34
C THR A 25 31.92 -27.16 -6.87
N PHE A 26 31.83 -27.89 -7.98
CA PHE A 26 30.63 -28.21 -8.74
C PHE A 26 30.56 -29.71 -9.02
N ARG A 27 29.37 -30.20 -9.40
CA ARG A 27 29.18 -31.59 -9.80
C ARG A 27 29.69 -31.82 -11.22
N THR A 28 29.45 -30.87 -12.12
CA THR A 28 29.85 -30.97 -13.53
C THR A 28 30.88 -29.91 -13.92
N LYS A 29 31.66 -30.18 -14.98
CA LYS A 29 32.62 -29.22 -15.54
C LYS A 29 31.92 -28.01 -16.14
N SER A 30 30.77 -28.22 -16.78
CA SER A 30 29.98 -27.19 -17.44
C SER A 30 29.46 -26.15 -16.44
N GLU A 31 28.93 -26.59 -15.29
CA GLU A 31 28.54 -25.68 -14.18
C GLU A 31 29.72 -24.83 -13.70
N ALA A 32 30.89 -25.46 -13.55
CA ALA A 32 32.11 -24.79 -13.11
C ALA A 32 32.54 -23.70 -14.10
N ILE A 33 32.48 -23.98 -15.41
CA ILE A 33 32.80 -23.03 -16.49
C ILE A 33 31.83 -21.86 -16.51
N VAL A 34 30.51 -22.12 -16.46
CA VAL A 34 29.48 -21.06 -16.46
C VAL A 34 29.67 -20.13 -15.28
N TRP A 35 29.88 -20.68 -14.07
CA TRP A 35 30.16 -19.88 -12.88
C TRP A 35 31.43 -19.04 -13.04
N ALA A 36 32.51 -19.65 -13.55
CA ALA A 36 33.79 -18.98 -13.70
C ALA A 36 33.74 -17.81 -14.70
N ASN A 37 33.10 -18.03 -15.86
CA ASN A 37 32.95 -17.00 -16.88
C ASN A 37 32.11 -15.82 -16.37
N ASN A 38 31.05 -16.08 -15.60
CA ASN A 38 30.22 -15.02 -15.03
C ASN A 38 31.02 -14.16 -14.04
N ILE A 39 31.80 -14.79 -13.15
CA ILE A 39 32.65 -14.07 -12.20
C ILE A 39 33.80 -13.33 -12.91
N GLU A 40 34.48 -13.94 -13.88
CA GLU A 40 35.52 -13.24 -14.66
C GLU A 40 34.94 -12.04 -15.42
N ALA A 41 33.74 -12.15 -16.01
CA ALA A 41 33.06 -11.04 -16.66
C ALA A 41 32.69 -9.91 -15.68
N GLN A 42 32.25 -10.24 -14.46
CA GLN A 42 32.02 -9.25 -13.41
C GLN A 42 33.31 -8.53 -12.99
N ILE A 43 34.43 -9.26 -12.86
CA ILE A 43 35.75 -8.68 -12.53
C ILE A 43 36.23 -7.77 -13.66
N ASP A 44 36.00 -8.17 -14.91
CA ASP A 44 36.43 -7.40 -16.08
C ASP A 44 35.67 -6.08 -16.21
N THR A 45 34.35 -6.12 -16.01
CA THR A 45 33.46 -4.96 -16.05
C THR A 45 33.56 -4.05 -14.82
N GLY A 46 34.38 -4.40 -13.83
CA GLY A 46 34.48 -3.65 -12.57
C GLY A 46 33.25 -3.78 -11.66
N LEU A 47 32.31 -4.65 -12.02
CA LEU A 47 31.08 -4.93 -11.27
C LEU A 47 31.27 -6.01 -10.20
N TYR A 48 32.49 -6.54 -10.06
CA TYR A 48 32.80 -7.52 -9.04
C TYR A 48 32.86 -6.86 -7.67
N LEU A 49 31.82 -7.09 -6.87
CA LEU A 49 31.81 -6.81 -5.43
C LEU A 49 31.89 -8.17 -4.74
N ASP A 50 32.82 -8.31 -3.81
CA ASP A 50 32.77 -9.46 -2.91
C ASP A 50 31.49 -9.28 -2.09
N VAL A 51 30.48 -10.13 -2.33
CA VAL A 51 29.22 -10.07 -1.58
C VAL A 51 29.60 -10.09 -0.11
N VAL A 52 29.25 -9.03 0.61
CA VAL A 52 29.77 -8.82 1.96
C VAL A 52 29.21 -9.92 2.86
N ASP A 53 30.05 -10.47 3.73
CA ASP A 53 29.65 -11.50 4.68
C ASP A 53 28.88 -10.90 5.85
N VAL A 54 27.68 -10.43 5.55
CA VAL A 54 26.80 -9.77 6.51
C VAL A 54 25.51 -10.57 6.58
N PRO A 55 25.02 -10.90 7.78
CA PRO A 55 23.74 -11.56 7.91
C PRO A 55 22.59 -10.62 7.48
N PHE A 56 21.54 -11.17 6.89
CA PHE A 56 20.45 -10.36 6.35
C PHE A 56 19.73 -9.52 7.40
N TYR A 57 19.65 -9.99 8.64
CA TYR A 57 19.05 -9.21 9.72
C TYR A 57 19.77 -7.87 9.94
N ALA A 58 21.10 -7.82 9.79
CA ALA A 58 21.88 -6.59 9.98
C ALA A 58 21.62 -5.59 8.85
N VAL A 59 21.36 -6.09 7.63
CA VAL A 59 20.92 -5.25 6.50
C VAL A 59 19.51 -4.71 6.76
N ILE A 60 18.65 -5.49 7.41
CA ILE A 60 17.32 -5.03 7.84
C ILE A 60 17.44 -3.97 8.94
N ASP A 61 18.33 -4.14 9.93
CA ASP A 61 18.57 -3.14 10.99
C ASP A 61 18.97 -1.80 10.39
N ARG A 62 19.98 -1.82 9.50
CA ARG A 62 20.42 -0.63 8.77
C ARG A 62 19.27 0.02 7.99
N TYR A 63 18.39 -0.78 7.39
CA TYR A 63 17.22 -0.28 6.67
C TYR A 63 16.21 0.41 7.60
N ILE A 64 15.97 -0.18 8.78
CA ILE A 64 15.09 0.37 9.81
C ILE A 64 15.63 1.72 10.31
N GLU A 65 16.95 1.89 10.38
CA GLU A 65 17.61 3.10 10.84
C GLU A 65 17.69 4.19 9.76
N GLU A 66 18.11 3.85 8.54
CA GLU A 66 18.41 4.85 7.51
C GLU A 66 17.20 5.20 6.63
N VAL A 67 16.33 4.22 6.34
CA VAL A 67 15.30 4.33 5.28
C VAL A 67 13.90 4.39 5.85
N THR A 68 13.56 3.49 6.78
CA THR A 68 12.22 3.40 7.37
C THR A 68 11.73 4.71 8.03
N PRO A 69 12.55 5.52 8.75
CA PRO A 69 12.07 6.73 9.43
C PRO A 69 11.56 7.81 8.46
N ARG A 70 12.04 7.79 7.22
CA ARG A 70 11.62 8.73 6.16
C ARG A 70 10.23 8.39 5.60
N LYS A 71 9.64 7.26 5.98
CA LYS A 71 8.34 6.81 5.47
C LYS A 71 7.21 7.13 6.44
N ARG A 72 6.07 7.57 5.91
CA ARG A 72 4.82 7.77 6.69
C ARG A 72 4.35 6.52 7.46
N GLY A 73 4.77 5.32 7.02
CA GLY A 73 4.45 4.03 7.64
C GLY A 73 5.52 3.49 8.59
N ALA A 74 6.52 4.29 8.97
CA ALA A 74 7.75 3.87 9.66
C ALA A 74 7.50 2.86 10.78
N ARG A 75 6.67 3.23 11.76
CA ARG A 75 6.39 2.39 12.94
C ARG A 75 5.87 0.99 12.58
N LYS A 76 4.92 0.90 11.64
CA LYS A 76 4.32 -0.39 11.25
C LYS A 76 5.31 -1.22 10.44
N GLU A 77 6.08 -0.57 9.56
CA GLU A 77 7.11 -1.25 8.78
C GLU A 77 8.20 -1.82 9.70
N ALA A 78 8.73 -1.02 10.63
CA ALA A 78 9.71 -1.46 11.61
C ALA A 78 9.21 -2.67 12.42
N GLN A 79 7.97 -2.64 12.93
CA GLN A 79 7.38 -3.78 13.65
C GLN A 79 7.30 -5.07 12.82
N VAL A 80 7.02 -4.95 11.52
CA VAL A 80 7.00 -6.09 10.61
C VAL A 80 8.41 -6.61 10.37
N LEU A 81 9.37 -5.72 10.15
CA LEU A 81 10.77 -6.07 9.91
C LEU A 81 11.44 -6.70 11.16
N CYS A 82 11.20 -6.16 12.36
CA CYS A 82 11.69 -6.77 13.61
C CYS A 82 11.17 -8.20 13.83
N ARG A 83 9.95 -8.48 13.38
CA ARG A 83 9.41 -9.86 13.40
C ARG A 83 10.10 -10.73 12.36
N PHE A 84 10.31 -10.19 11.15
CA PHE A 84 10.96 -10.90 10.05
C PHE A 84 12.40 -11.28 10.38
N GLN A 85 13.13 -10.42 11.10
CA GLN A 85 14.52 -10.69 11.52
C GLN A 85 14.66 -11.98 12.35
N ARG A 86 13.60 -12.43 13.01
CA ARG A 86 13.60 -13.68 13.81
C ARG A 86 13.50 -14.94 12.95
N LEU A 87 13.27 -14.81 11.65
CA LEU A 87 13.09 -15.94 10.75
C LEU A 87 14.43 -16.52 10.30
N PRO A 88 14.52 -17.84 10.02
CA PRO A 88 15.78 -18.48 9.60
C PRO A 88 16.42 -17.82 8.38
N VAL A 89 15.62 -17.35 7.41
CA VAL A 89 16.13 -16.65 6.22
C VAL A 89 16.84 -15.34 6.56
N ALA A 90 16.42 -14.63 7.61
CA ALA A 90 17.08 -13.39 8.04
C ALA A 90 18.41 -13.63 8.76
N GLN A 91 18.60 -14.83 9.32
CA GLN A 91 19.82 -15.21 10.02
C GLN A 91 20.95 -15.64 9.07
N LYS A 92 20.64 -15.90 7.79
CA LYS A 92 21.64 -16.28 6.78
C LYS A 92 22.52 -15.10 6.36
N SER A 93 23.77 -15.40 6.05
CA SER A 93 24.67 -14.48 5.34
C SER A 93 24.09 -14.13 3.98
N LEU A 94 24.26 -12.87 3.56
CA LEU A 94 23.87 -12.42 2.22
C LEU A 94 24.52 -13.25 1.10
N LYS A 95 25.68 -13.86 1.34
CA LYS A 95 26.36 -14.77 0.41
C LYS A 95 25.60 -16.07 0.17
N ASP A 96 24.86 -16.53 1.17
CA ASP A 96 24.22 -17.85 1.20
C ASP A 96 22.70 -17.79 0.98
N ILE A 97 22.15 -16.59 0.86
CA ILE A 97 20.74 -16.37 0.56
C ILE A 97 20.45 -16.72 -0.89
N SER A 98 19.41 -17.53 -1.09
CA SER A 98 18.92 -17.89 -2.42
C SER A 98 17.43 -17.57 -2.58
N ASP A 99 16.95 -17.71 -3.81
CA ASP A 99 15.53 -17.65 -4.15
C ASP A 99 14.69 -18.70 -3.39
N LEU A 100 15.24 -19.89 -3.18
CA LEU A 100 14.58 -20.98 -2.44
C LEU A 100 14.23 -20.59 -1.00
N ASP A 101 15.03 -19.74 -0.36
CA ASP A 101 14.76 -19.27 0.99
C ASP A 101 13.50 -18.39 1.05
N PHE A 102 13.31 -17.53 0.04
CA PHE A 102 12.13 -16.68 -0.06
C PHE A 102 10.90 -17.42 -0.57
N ILE A 103 11.07 -18.49 -1.37
CA ILE A 103 10.00 -19.41 -1.71
C ILE A 103 9.46 -20.09 -0.45
N ARG A 104 10.34 -20.66 0.37
CA ARG A 104 9.97 -21.32 1.64
C ARG A 104 9.30 -20.33 2.59
N TRP A 105 9.89 -19.16 2.78
CA TRP A 105 9.30 -18.10 3.60
C TRP A 105 7.89 -17.74 3.12
N ARG A 106 7.68 -17.52 1.82
CA ARG A 106 6.38 -17.19 1.24
C ARG A 106 5.35 -18.27 1.56
N ASP A 107 5.69 -19.53 1.31
CA ASP A 107 4.77 -20.65 1.44
C ASP A 107 4.42 -20.92 2.91
N ASP A 108 5.40 -20.83 3.81
CA ASP A 108 5.15 -20.90 5.25
C ASP A 108 4.31 -19.72 5.74
N ARG A 109 4.58 -18.51 5.24
CA ARG A 109 3.83 -17.32 5.64
C ARG A 109 2.37 -17.41 5.20
N LEU A 110 2.10 -17.93 3.99
CA LEU A 110 0.75 -18.16 3.46
C LEU A 110 -0.09 -19.13 4.30
N LYS A 111 0.51 -19.99 5.13
CA LYS A 111 -0.22 -20.86 6.08
C LYS A 111 -0.87 -20.07 7.22
N SER A 112 -0.39 -18.86 7.49
CA SER A 112 -0.77 -18.09 8.69
C SER A 112 -1.43 -16.74 8.38
N VAL A 113 -1.26 -16.21 7.17
CA VAL A 113 -1.79 -14.90 6.79
C VAL A 113 -2.30 -14.87 5.36
N SER A 114 -3.12 -13.87 5.07
CA SER A 114 -3.67 -13.65 3.73
C SER A 114 -2.58 -13.37 2.68
N PRO A 115 -2.81 -13.70 1.39
CA PRO A 115 -1.91 -13.37 0.29
C PRO A 115 -1.57 -11.87 0.20
N SER A 116 -2.54 -11.00 0.55
CA SER A 116 -2.32 -9.55 0.56
C SER A 116 -1.32 -9.10 1.62
N THR A 117 -1.28 -9.78 2.76
CA THR A 117 -0.28 -9.55 3.81
C THR A 117 1.11 -9.94 3.32
N VAL A 118 1.26 -11.13 2.74
CA VAL A 118 2.53 -11.61 2.18
C VAL A 118 3.03 -10.67 1.08
N ARG A 119 2.16 -10.18 0.19
CA ARG A 119 2.56 -9.21 -0.86
C ARG A 119 3.05 -7.88 -0.30
N ARG A 120 2.52 -7.41 0.84
CA ARG A 120 3.01 -6.17 1.51
C ARG A 120 4.40 -6.40 2.12
N GLU A 121 4.57 -7.50 2.83
CA GLU A 121 5.88 -7.91 3.36
C GLU A 121 6.89 -8.07 2.21
N TRP A 122 6.50 -8.74 1.12
CA TRP A 122 7.29 -8.91 -0.10
C TRP A 122 7.76 -7.58 -0.70
N SER A 123 6.86 -6.60 -0.82
CA SER A 123 7.21 -5.28 -1.37
C SER A 123 8.26 -4.57 -0.52
N THR A 124 8.20 -4.75 0.79
CA THR A 124 9.17 -4.17 1.74
C THR A 124 10.52 -4.85 1.59
N LEU A 125 10.56 -6.19 1.61
CA LEU A 125 11.79 -6.98 1.42
C LEU A 125 12.44 -6.72 0.06
N SER A 126 11.64 -6.66 -1.00
CA SER A 126 12.13 -6.34 -2.34
C SER A 126 12.78 -4.96 -2.38
N ASN A 127 12.23 -3.97 -1.65
CA ASN A 127 12.84 -2.65 -1.56
C ASN A 127 14.13 -2.64 -0.72
N ILE A 128 14.18 -3.41 0.37
CA ILE A 128 15.42 -3.59 1.17
C ILE A 128 16.55 -4.09 0.26
N PHE A 129 16.28 -5.13 -0.54
CA PHE A 129 17.27 -5.64 -1.49
C PHE A 129 17.67 -4.61 -2.54
N ASN A 130 16.72 -3.84 -3.07
CA ASN A 130 17.03 -2.80 -4.06
C ASN A 130 17.91 -1.70 -3.47
N VAL A 131 17.66 -1.26 -2.23
CA VAL A 131 18.54 -0.31 -1.52
C VAL A 131 19.92 -0.93 -1.28
N ALA A 132 19.97 -2.17 -0.81
CA ALA A 132 21.23 -2.88 -0.58
C ALA A 132 22.08 -3.04 -1.86
N ILE A 133 21.45 -3.17 -3.03
CA ILE A 133 22.12 -3.22 -4.33
C ILE A 133 22.54 -1.83 -4.79
N ASN A 134 21.61 -0.87 -4.78
CA ASN A 134 21.80 0.41 -5.47
C ASN A 134 22.61 1.40 -4.64
N GLU A 135 22.38 1.45 -3.33
CA GLU A 135 22.95 2.46 -2.43
C GLU A 135 24.11 1.86 -1.63
N TRP A 136 23.95 0.67 -1.06
CA TRP A 136 24.95 0.09 -0.16
C TRP A 136 25.95 -0.84 -0.85
N LYS A 137 25.73 -1.19 -2.12
CA LYS A 137 26.60 -2.06 -2.92
C LYS A 137 26.93 -3.40 -2.23
N LEU A 138 25.97 -3.97 -1.50
CA LEU A 138 26.14 -5.23 -0.76
C LEU A 138 25.82 -6.48 -1.59
N LEU A 139 25.00 -6.32 -2.63
CA LEU A 139 24.48 -7.40 -3.48
C LEU A 139 24.46 -6.97 -4.95
N HIS A 140 24.49 -7.97 -5.83
CA HIS A 140 24.43 -7.79 -7.29
C HIS A 140 23.03 -7.90 -7.87
N ALA A 141 22.20 -8.73 -7.24
CA ALA A 141 20.88 -9.07 -7.74
C ALA A 141 19.91 -9.27 -6.59
N ASN A 142 18.65 -8.93 -6.84
CA ASN A 142 17.59 -9.13 -5.86
C ASN A 142 17.18 -10.62 -5.87
N PRO A 143 17.38 -11.38 -4.77
CA PRO A 143 17.08 -12.81 -4.73
C PRO A 143 15.59 -13.12 -4.90
N MET A 144 14.71 -12.11 -4.77
CA MET A 144 13.27 -12.26 -4.92
C MET A 144 12.77 -11.96 -6.34
N LYS A 145 13.61 -11.51 -7.28
CA LYS A 145 13.16 -10.98 -8.59
C LYS A 145 12.48 -12.05 -9.46
N GLY A 146 12.99 -13.27 -9.46
CA GLY A 146 12.47 -14.38 -10.29
C GLY A 146 11.31 -15.17 -9.66
N ILE A 147 10.94 -14.87 -8.41
CA ILE A 147 9.97 -15.69 -7.68
C ILE A 147 8.54 -15.22 -7.96
N ARG A 148 7.65 -16.18 -8.24
CA ARG A 148 6.21 -15.91 -8.40
C ARG A 148 5.62 -15.39 -7.09
N LYS A 149 5.04 -14.19 -7.13
CA LYS A 149 4.32 -13.58 -6.00
C LYS A 149 2.97 -14.28 -5.78
N PRO A 150 2.43 -14.32 -4.54
CA PRO A 150 1.07 -14.79 -4.28
C PRO A 150 0.04 -14.02 -5.12
N ALA A 151 -1.07 -14.63 -5.52
CA ALA A 151 -2.10 -13.94 -6.29
C ALA A 151 -2.58 -12.67 -5.55
N ALA A 152 -2.83 -11.59 -6.30
CA ALA A 152 -3.47 -10.42 -5.72
C ALA A 152 -4.91 -10.79 -5.35
N ALA A 153 -5.38 -10.29 -4.19
CA ALA A 153 -6.78 -10.45 -3.82
C ALA A 153 -7.67 -9.73 -4.85
N LYS A 154 -8.85 -10.29 -5.13
CA LYS A 154 -9.83 -9.60 -5.96
C LYS A 154 -10.21 -8.26 -5.33
N PRO A 155 -10.36 -7.18 -6.11
CA PRO A 155 -10.86 -5.91 -5.60
C PRO A 155 -12.23 -6.10 -4.95
N ARG A 156 -12.45 -5.44 -3.82
CA ARG A 156 -13.73 -5.48 -3.11
C ARG A 156 -14.81 -4.73 -3.90
N THR A 157 -15.98 -5.35 -4.05
CA THR A 157 -17.11 -4.82 -4.85
C THR A 157 -18.28 -4.24 -4.04
N ARG A 158 -18.22 -4.33 -2.72
CA ARG A 158 -19.29 -3.89 -1.82
C ARG A 158 -19.62 -2.40 -1.99
N ARG A 159 -20.92 -2.10 -2.05
CA ARG A 159 -21.50 -0.75 -2.07
C ARG A 159 -22.49 -0.58 -0.93
N TYR A 160 -22.69 0.64 -0.45
CA TYR A 160 -23.73 0.95 0.52
C TYR A 160 -25.10 0.96 -0.16
N SER A 161 -26.10 0.28 0.41
CA SER A 161 -27.48 0.47 -0.01
C SER A 161 -28.10 1.71 0.65
N GLN A 162 -29.16 2.27 0.07
CA GLN A 162 -29.83 3.42 0.67
C GLN A 162 -30.45 3.10 2.04
N ALA A 163 -30.95 1.87 2.21
CA ALA A 163 -31.47 1.37 3.48
C ALA A 163 -30.36 1.27 4.56
N GLU A 164 -29.17 0.80 4.19
CA GLU A 164 -28.02 0.75 5.10
C GLU A 164 -27.53 2.12 5.51
N ILE A 165 -27.48 3.07 4.56
CA ILE A 165 -27.12 4.46 4.86
C ILE A 165 -28.10 5.01 5.89
N LYS A 166 -29.42 4.90 5.63
CA LYS A 166 -30.44 5.38 6.56
C LYS A 166 -30.30 4.73 7.94
N ALA A 167 -30.22 3.41 8.01
CA ALA A 167 -30.09 2.70 9.28
C ALA A 167 -28.82 3.09 10.07
N LEU A 168 -27.70 3.34 9.39
CA LEU A 168 -26.46 3.79 10.03
C LEU A 168 -26.57 5.23 10.55
N LEU A 169 -27.23 6.13 9.82
CA LEU A 169 -27.47 7.51 10.28
C LEU A 169 -28.39 7.52 11.49
N ASP A 170 -29.52 6.82 11.42
CA ASP A 170 -30.51 6.69 12.50
C ASP A 170 -29.83 6.13 13.78
N ASN A 171 -29.10 5.01 13.67
CA ASN A 171 -28.40 4.40 14.82
C ASN A 171 -27.22 5.25 15.33
N SER A 172 -26.68 6.14 14.51
CA SER A 172 -25.64 7.08 14.96
C SER A 172 -26.18 8.27 15.73
N GLY A 173 -27.50 8.54 15.64
CA GLY A 173 -28.13 9.74 16.14
C GLY A 173 -27.78 10.99 15.32
N PHE A 174 -27.46 10.83 14.03
CA PHE A 174 -27.22 11.95 13.13
C PHE A 174 -28.49 12.29 12.35
N SER A 175 -28.93 13.54 12.45
CA SER A 175 -29.96 14.15 11.62
C SER A 175 -29.53 15.56 11.21
N PHE A 176 -30.27 16.21 10.31
CA PHE A 176 -30.03 17.61 9.96
C PHE A 176 -30.70 18.59 10.94
N ASP A 177 -31.57 18.08 11.81
CA ASP A 177 -32.35 18.89 12.75
C ASP A 177 -31.61 19.13 14.08
N GLU A 178 -30.59 18.31 14.38
CA GLU A 178 -29.85 18.35 15.63
C GLU A 178 -28.34 18.48 15.43
N VAL A 179 -27.70 19.34 16.21
CA VAL A 179 -26.23 19.49 16.18
C VAL A 179 -25.57 18.20 16.70
N PRO A 180 -24.63 17.58 15.95
CA PRO A 180 -24.06 16.26 16.27
C PRO A 180 -23.01 16.33 17.38
N THR A 181 -23.42 16.65 18.61
CA THR A 181 -22.54 16.86 19.77
C THR A 181 -21.78 15.60 20.20
N THR A 182 -22.34 14.40 19.97
CA THR A 182 -21.71 13.12 20.32
C THR A 182 -20.72 12.68 19.25
N ALA A 183 -19.65 11.97 19.65
CA ALA A 183 -18.70 11.41 18.69
C ALA A 183 -19.36 10.41 17.73
N THR A 184 -20.39 9.69 18.20
CA THR A 184 -21.16 8.73 17.38
C THR A 184 -21.95 9.44 16.29
N ALA A 185 -22.66 10.54 16.61
CA ALA A 185 -23.38 11.34 15.62
C ALA A 185 -22.44 11.96 14.59
N ARG A 186 -21.24 12.39 15.01
CA ARG A 186 -20.20 12.85 14.06
C ARG A 186 -19.68 11.75 13.15
N VAL A 187 -19.68 10.49 13.58
CA VAL A 187 -19.40 9.36 12.68
C VAL A 187 -20.53 9.20 11.66
N GLY A 188 -21.80 9.38 12.06
CA GLY A 188 -22.92 9.45 11.13
C GLY A 188 -22.73 10.54 10.06
N ALA A 189 -22.44 11.77 10.51
CA ALA A 189 -22.11 12.89 9.64
C ALA A 189 -20.94 12.54 8.68
N ALA A 190 -19.88 11.91 9.20
CA ALA A 190 -18.71 11.52 8.40
C ALA A 190 -19.03 10.44 7.36
N ILE A 191 -19.95 9.49 7.65
CA ILE A 191 -20.40 8.49 6.67
C ILE A 191 -21.08 9.19 5.50
N LEU A 192 -22.07 10.05 5.77
CA LEU A 192 -22.81 10.75 4.72
C LEU A 192 -21.89 11.69 3.94
N PHE A 193 -21.03 12.45 4.63
CA PHE A 193 -20.05 13.31 4.00
C PHE A 193 -19.07 12.55 3.10
N ALA A 194 -18.64 11.34 3.50
CA ALA A 194 -17.80 10.50 2.65
C ALA A 194 -18.50 10.06 1.36
N ILE A 195 -19.81 9.80 1.42
CA ILE A 195 -20.64 9.42 0.27
C ILE A 195 -20.84 10.62 -0.68
N GLU A 196 -20.94 11.82 -0.14
CA GLU A 196 -21.11 13.05 -0.94
C GLU A 196 -19.82 13.52 -1.63
N THR A 197 -18.65 13.23 -1.04
CA THR A 197 -17.37 13.83 -1.46
C THR A 197 -16.35 12.84 -2.02
N ALA A 198 -16.60 11.53 -1.87
CA ALA A 198 -15.63 10.47 -2.13
C ALA A 198 -14.32 10.59 -1.34
N MET A 199 -14.22 11.43 -0.32
CA MET A 199 -13.00 11.61 0.47
C MET A 199 -12.63 10.33 1.25
N ARG A 200 -11.34 10.10 1.46
CA ARG A 200 -10.86 9.00 2.31
C ARG A 200 -11.14 9.31 3.78
N ALA A 201 -11.37 8.28 4.59
CA ALA A 201 -11.57 8.46 6.05
C ALA A 201 -10.53 9.36 6.72
N GLY A 202 -9.24 9.16 6.41
CA GLY A 202 -8.14 9.98 6.92
C GLY A 202 -8.16 11.43 6.45
N GLU A 203 -8.69 11.69 5.25
CA GLU A 203 -8.88 13.04 4.71
C GLU A 203 -10.04 13.75 5.40
N ILE A 204 -11.11 13.02 5.72
CA ILE A 204 -12.30 13.56 6.42
C ILE A 204 -11.95 13.93 7.87
N VAL A 205 -11.33 13.01 8.62
CA VAL A 205 -10.95 13.28 10.03
C VAL A 205 -9.83 14.32 10.14
N GLY A 206 -9.02 14.47 9.09
CA GLY A 206 -7.96 15.48 9.01
C GLY A 206 -8.41 16.81 8.40
N LEU A 207 -9.68 16.96 7.99
CA LEU A 207 -10.18 18.19 7.42
C LEU A 207 -10.27 19.28 8.50
N THR A 208 -9.78 20.47 8.17
CA THR A 208 -9.82 21.64 9.06
C THR A 208 -10.65 22.77 8.49
N TRP A 209 -11.15 23.67 9.36
CA TRP A 209 -12.00 24.79 8.94
C TRP A 209 -11.27 25.76 8.01
N ASN A 210 -9.96 25.94 8.18
CA ASN A 210 -9.12 26.73 7.28
C ASN A 210 -9.05 26.17 5.84
N ASN A 211 -9.51 24.95 5.63
CA ASN A 211 -9.52 24.26 4.34
C ASN A 211 -10.93 24.09 3.77
N VAL A 212 -11.93 24.79 4.32
CA VAL A 212 -13.32 24.75 3.86
C VAL A 212 -13.75 26.13 3.37
N TYR A 213 -14.03 26.24 2.08
CA TYR A 213 -14.47 27.45 1.41
C TYR A 213 -15.97 27.31 1.09
N PHE A 214 -16.81 27.92 1.93
CA PHE A 214 -18.27 27.76 1.84
C PHE A 214 -18.86 28.41 0.58
N GLU A 215 -18.37 29.60 0.20
CA GLU A 215 -18.85 30.34 -0.97
C GLU A 215 -18.57 29.57 -2.27
N ASP A 216 -17.33 29.12 -2.45
CA ASP A 216 -16.91 28.34 -3.62
C ASP A 216 -17.42 26.88 -3.57
N ARG A 217 -17.92 26.44 -2.41
CA ARG A 217 -18.29 25.06 -2.10
C ARG A 217 -17.15 24.08 -2.38
N ILE A 218 -15.98 24.38 -1.81
CA ILE A 218 -14.77 23.58 -1.99
C ILE A 218 -14.18 23.19 -0.63
N ALA A 219 -13.73 21.95 -0.51
CA ALA A 219 -12.81 21.52 0.53
C ALA A 219 -11.42 21.29 -0.08
N HIS A 220 -10.44 22.09 0.35
CA HIS A 220 -9.06 21.97 -0.08
C HIS A 220 -8.33 20.90 0.73
N LEU A 221 -7.73 19.91 0.09
CA LEU A 221 -6.87 18.96 0.78
C LEU A 221 -5.41 19.29 0.48
N PRO A 222 -4.63 19.86 1.42
CA PRO A 222 -3.27 20.32 1.16
C PRO A 222 -2.28 19.17 0.95
N GLN A 223 -2.52 18.02 1.58
CA GLN A 223 -1.69 16.83 1.38
C GLN A 223 -2.48 15.55 1.58
N THR A 224 -2.77 14.84 0.48
CA THR A 224 -3.46 13.54 0.56
C THR A 224 -2.47 12.38 0.77
N LYS A 225 -2.99 11.17 1.02
CA LYS A 225 -2.20 9.93 1.16
C LYS A 225 -1.23 9.68 -0.01
N ASN A 226 -1.51 10.25 -1.19
CA ASN A 226 -0.73 10.15 -2.41
C ASN A 226 0.06 11.44 -2.75
N GLY A 227 0.28 12.35 -1.79
CA GLY A 227 1.33 13.38 -1.92
C GLY A 227 1.02 14.62 -2.75
N TRP A 228 -0.22 14.82 -3.20
CA TRP A 228 -0.62 16.05 -3.88
C TRP A 228 -1.81 16.69 -3.21
N SER A 229 -1.85 18.02 -3.29
CA SER A 229 -3.04 18.78 -2.98
C SER A 229 -4.11 18.56 -4.05
N ARG A 230 -5.38 18.66 -3.65
CA ARG A 230 -6.50 18.73 -4.59
C ARG A 230 -7.71 19.33 -3.90
N ASP A 231 -8.56 19.96 -4.70
CA ASP A 231 -9.84 20.50 -4.27
C ASP A 231 -10.96 19.47 -4.47
N VAL A 232 -11.87 19.40 -3.50
CA VAL A 232 -13.06 18.56 -3.56
C VAL A 232 -14.29 19.45 -3.66
N PRO A 233 -15.11 19.32 -4.72
CA PRO A 233 -16.38 20.01 -4.79
C PRO A 233 -17.33 19.45 -3.72
N LEU A 234 -18.05 20.36 -3.06
CA LEU A 234 -19.01 20.06 -2.00
C LEU A 234 -20.43 20.16 -2.55
N SER A 235 -21.19 19.07 -2.45
CA SER A 235 -22.63 19.09 -2.74
C SER A 235 -23.37 19.97 -1.72
N LYS A 236 -24.62 20.33 -2.04
CA LYS A 236 -25.48 21.06 -1.08
C LYS A 236 -25.62 20.30 0.25
N THR A 237 -25.75 18.97 0.18
CA THR A 237 -25.79 18.09 1.35
C THR A 237 -24.48 18.16 2.14
N ALA A 238 -23.33 18.10 1.48
CA ALA A 238 -22.03 18.22 2.15
C ALA A 238 -21.88 19.58 2.86
N ILE A 239 -22.33 20.67 2.23
CA ILE A 239 -22.34 22.01 2.84
C ILE A 239 -23.25 22.05 4.07
N ALA A 240 -24.45 21.49 4.00
CA ALA A 240 -25.37 21.43 5.14
C ALA A 240 -24.76 20.68 6.34
N ILE A 241 -24.06 19.56 6.09
CA ILE A 241 -23.33 18.83 7.13
C ILE A 241 -22.26 19.72 7.79
N LEU A 242 -21.49 20.45 6.98
CA LEU A 242 -20.43 21.33 7.47
C LEU A 242 -21.00 22.53 8.25
N GLN A 243 -22.10 23.11 7.80
CA GLN A 243 -22.78 24.19 8.53
C GLN A 243 -23.26 23.73 9.90
N LEU A 244 -23.82 22.52 9.99
CA LEU A 244 -24.25 21.94 11.25
C LEU A 244 -23.06 21.67 12.20
N LEU A 245 -21.97 21.09 11.68
CA LEU A 245 -20.73 20.87 12.45
C LEU A 245 -20.06 22.16 12.91
N LYS A 246 -20.22 23.26 12.15
CA LYS A 246 -19.67 24.57 12.50
C LYS A 246 -20.26 25.12 13.80
N GLN A 247 -21.52 24.80 14.11
CA GLN A 247 -22.20 25.24 15.33
C GLN A 247 -21.59 24.66 16.61
N MET A 248 -20.90 23.53 16.50
CA MET A 248 -20.23 22.86 17.63
C MET A 248 -18.70 22.96 17.56
N ARG A 249 -18.18 23.91 16.77
CA ARG A 249 -16.74 24.13 16.60
C ARG A 249 -16.07 24.41 17.94
N ARG A 250 -15.09 23.58 18.29
CA ARG A 250 -14.23 23.75 19.49
C ARG A 250 -12.77 23.98 19.15
N ASP A 251 -12.32 23.45 18.01
CA ASP A 251 -10.96 23.59 17.50
C ASP A 251 -10.99 23.75 15.96
N ASP A 252 -9.82 23.64 15.31
CA ASP A 252 -9.73 23.74 13.85
C ASP A 252 -10.21 22.48 13.12
N SER A 253 -10.41 21.34 13.80
CA SER A 253 -10.89 20.10 13.19
C SER A 253 -12.38 20.19 12.90
N VAL A 254 -12.77 19.87 11.66
CA VAL A 254 -14.19 19.90 11.24
C VAL A 254 -14.99 18.82 11.95
N PHE A 255 -14.51 17.58 11.91
CA PHE A 255 -15.23 16.42 12.45
C PHE A 255 -14.90 16.14 13.91
N GLN A 256 -13.85 16.75 14.48
CA GLN A 256 -13.44 16.54 15.88
C GLN A 256 -13.39 15.04 16.25
N LEU A 257 -12.76 14.25 15.37
CA LEU A 257 -12.63 12.80 15.45
C LEU A 257 -11.20 12.38 15.14
N LYS A 258 -10.67 11.40 15.88
CA LYS A 258 -9.45 10.69 15.50
C LYS A 258 -9.80 9.50 14.59
N SER A 259 -8.89 9.11 13.69
CA SER A 259 -9.06 7.93 12.83
C SER A 259 -9.42 6.66 13.60
N SER A 260 -8.84 6.47 14.80
CA SER A 260 -9.14 5.33 15.68
C SER A 260 -10.56 5.39 16.24
N GLN A 261 -11.07 6.57 16.56
CA GLN A 261 -12.44 6.75 17.06
C GLN A 261 -13.45 6.48 15.94
N LEU A 262 -13.21 7.03 14.74
CA LEU A 262 -14.06 6.77 13.57
C LEU A 262 -14.15 5.27 13.27
N ASP A 263 -13.03 4.56 13.24
CA ASP A 263 -13.02 3.10 13.02
C ASP A 263 -13.76 2.33 14.12
N ALA A 264 -13.49 2.62 15.39
CA ALA A 264 -14.09 1.90 16.52
C ALA A 264 -15.61 2.13 16.61
N LEU A 265 -16.06 3.38 16.46
CA LEU A 265 -17.47 3.73 16.53
C LEU A 265 -18.23 3.23 15.30
N PHE A 266 -17.65 3.29 14.09
CA PHE A 266 -18.24 2.70 12.90
C PHE A 266 -18.46 1.19 13.06
N ARG A 267 -17.48 0.46 13.60
CA ARG A 267 -17.64 -0.97 13.92
C ARG A 267 -18.77 -1.22 14.92
N LYS A 268 -18.91 -0.36 15.94
CA LYS A 268 -20.01 -0.44 16.92
C LYS A 268 -21.38 -0.22 16.28
N LEU A 269 -21.50 0.78 15.39
CA LEU A 269 -22.74 1.06 14.66
C LEU A 269 -23.18 -0.13 13.82
N LYS A 270 -22.28 -0.68 12.99
CA LYS A 270 -22.59 -1.85 12.18
C LYS A 270 -22.98 -3.07 13.01
N LYS A 271 -22.26 -3.32 14.11
CA LYS A 271 -22.52 -4.48 14.99
C LYS A 271 -23.94 -4.45 15.56
N ARG A 272 -24.45 -3.27 15.93
CA ARG A 272 -25.83 -3.11 16.43
C ARG A 272 -26.89 -3.40 15.37
N LEU A 273 -26.57 -3.14 14.11
CA LEU A 273 -27.47 -3.34 12.97
C LEU A 273 -27.31 -4.72 12.31
N MET A 274 -26.43 -5.57 12.86
CA MET A 274 -26.10 -6.87 12.25
C MET A 274 -25.63 -6.75 10.79
N ILE A 275 -24.98 -5.63 10.45
CA ILE A 275 -24.43 -5.41 9.11
C ILE A 275 -23.03 -6.04 9.05
N ASP A 276 -22.98 -7.24 8.51
CA ASP A 276 -21.76 -7.94 8.19
C ASP A 276 -21.11 -7.40 6.91
N ASP A 277 -19.79 -7.53 6.84
CA ASP A 277 -18.98 -7.20 5.66
C ASP A 277 -19.30 -5.83 5.01
N LEU A 278 -19.20 -4.76 5.80
CA LEU A 278 -19.21 -3.37 5.32
C LEU A 278 -18.04 -2.61 5.95
N HIS A 279 -17.26 -1.89 5.16
CA HIS A 279 -16.15 -1.07 5.64
C HIS A 279 -16.44 0.41 5.40
N PHE A 280 -15.89 1.29 6.23
CA PHE A 280 -16.02 2.73 6.01
C PHE A 280 -15.49 3.13 4.64
N HIS A 281 -14.45 2.46 4.13
CA HIS A 281 -13.92 2.74 2.79
C HIS A 281 -14.89 2.42 1.65
N ASP A 282 -15.91 1.59 1.89
CA ASP A 282 -16.93 1.27 0.88
C ASP A 282 -17.80 2.52 0.59
N THR A 283 -17.82 3.56 1.45
CA THR A 283 -18.48 4.84 1.17
C THR A 283 -17.86 5.54 -0.03
N ARG A 284 -16.53 5.46 -0.18
CA ARG A 284 -15.83 6.04 -1.32
C ARG A 284 -16.19 5.32 -2.60
N ARG A 285 -16.36 3.99 -2.57
CA ARG A 285 -16.83 3.24 -3.73
C ARG A 285 -18.25 3.68 -4.12
N GLU A 286 -19.14 3.80 -3.14
CA GLU A 286 -20.49 4.32 -3.37
C GLU A 286 -20.48 5.73 -3.96
N ALA A 287 -19.69 6.64 -3.38
CA ALA A 287 -19.54 8.01 -3.84
C ALA A 287 -19.06 8.08 -5.30
N LEU A 288 -18.03 7.31 -5.64
CA LEU A 288 -17.46 7.32 -6.99
C LEU A 288 -18.44 6.75 -8.03
N THR A 289 -19.22 5.73 -7.66
CA THR A 289 -20.27 5.24 -8.55
C THR A 289 -21.36 6.29 -8.77
N ARG A 290 -21.82 6.99 -7.71
CA ARG A 290 -22.80 8.09 -7.84
C ARG A 290 -22.27 9.27 -8.66
N LEU A 291 -20.99 9.60 -8.51
CA LEU A 291 -20.36 10.70 -9.24
C LEU A 291 -20.07 10.34 -10.70
N ALA A 292 -19.76 9.09 -11.02
CA ALA A 292 -19.54 8.63 -12.38
C ALA A 292 -20.78 8.79 -13.28
N GLU A 293 -21.98 8.87 -12.70
CA GLU A 293 -23.22 9.17 -13.43
C GLU A 293 -23.40 10.67 -13.72
N LYS A 294 -22.61 11.54 -13.09
CA LYS A 294 -22.78 13.01 -13.10
C LYS A 294 -21.63 13.75 -13.77
N VAL A 295 -20.44 13.16 -13.78
CA VAL A 295 -19.22 13.79 -14.32
C VAL A 295 -18.45 12.81 -15.19
N ASP A 296 -17.67 13.34 -16.12
CA ASP A 296 -16.77 12.55 -16.94
C ASP A 296 -15.64 11.92 -16.10
N VAL A 297 -14.96 10.93 -16.69
CA VAL A 297 -13.90 10.15 -16.01
C VAL A 297 -12.72 11.00 -15.57
N MET A 298 -12.36 12.05 -16.32
CA MET A 298 -11.23 12.92 -15.99
C MET A 298 -11.56 13.82 -14.80
N THR A 299 -12.76 14.42 -14.79
CA THR A 299 -13.27 15.17 -13.66
C THR A 299 -13.39 14.28 -12.42
N LEU A 300 -13.93 13.06 -12.57
CA LEU A 300 -13.98 12.06 -11.50
C LEU A 300 -12.59 11.74 -10.95
N ALA A 301 -11.57 11.64 -11.81
CA ALA A 301 -10.19 11.40 -11.41
C ALA A 301 -9.62 12.55 -10.57
N LYS A 302 -9.89 13.80 -10.96
CA LYS A 302 -9.49 15.00 -10.20
C LYS A 302 -10.15 15.06 -8.83
N ILE A 303 -11.48 14.90 -8.76
CA ILE A 303 -12.23 14.88 -7.49
C ILE A 303 -11.69 13.78 -6.58
N SER A 304 -11.58 12.57 -7.11
CA SER A 304 -11.22 11.39 -6.32
C SER A 304 -9.72 11.36 -5.97
N GLY A 305 -8.85 12.00 -6.75
CA GLY A 305 -7.40 11.91 -6.63
C GLY A 305 -6.84 10.54 -7.06
N HIS A 306 -7.46 9.89 -8.04
CA HIS A 306 -6.87 8.73 -8.71
C HIS A 306 -5.88 9.20 -9.79
N ARG A 307 -4.71 8.56 -9.82
CA ARG A 307 -3.70 8.80 -10.87
C ARG A 307 -3.78 7.78 -11.99
N ASP A 308 -4.09 6.54 -11.61
CA ASP A 308 -4.32 5.46 -12.56
C ASP A 308 -5.80 5.48 -12.96
N LEU A 309 -6.07 5.98 -14.17
CA LEU A 309 -7.41 6.10 -14.71
C LEU A 309 -8.04 4.73 -15.00
N SER A 310 -7.22 3.68 -15.18
CA SER A 310 -7.73 2.33 -15.46
C SER A 310 -8.64 1.83 -14.33
N ILE A 311 -8.37 2.23 -13.07
CA ILE A 311 -9.22 1.89 -11.93
C ILE A 311 -10.61 2.50 -12.11
N LEU A 312 -10.69 3.76 -12.51
CA LEU A 312 -11.97 4.45 -12.69
C LEU A 312 -12.75 3.89 -13.86
N GLN A 313 -12.07 3.73 -14.99
CA GLN A 313 -12.63 3.20 -16.23
C GLN A 313 -13.18 1.78 -16.04
N ASN A 314 -12.43 0.89 -15.38
CA ASN A 314 -12.81 -0.51 -15.25
C ASN A 314 -13.78 -0.79 -14.09
N THR A 315 -13.91 0.12 -13.12
CA THR A 315 -14.66 -0.17 -11.87
C THR A 315 -15.90 0.70 -11.69
N TYR A 316 -15.84 1.98 -12.07
CA TYR A 316 -16.89 2.96 -11.74
C TYR A 316 -17.58 3.53 -12.97
N TYR A 317 -16.87 3.71 -14.07
CA TYR A 317 -17.44 4.19 -15.32
C TYR A 317 -18.10 3.05 -16.08
N ALA A 318 -19.41 2.92 -15.92
CA ALA A 318 -20.24 1.95 -16.62
C ALA A 318 -21.47 2.66 -17.22
N PRO A 319 -21.28 3.53 -18.23
CA PRO A 319 -22.38 4.23 -18.86
C PRO A 319 -23.36 3.25 -19.49
N ASP A 320 -24.65 3.55 -19.35
CA ASP A 320 -25.70 2.84 -20.05
C ASP A 320 -25.60 3.17 -21.54
N MET A 321 -25.23 2.19 -22.37
CA MET A 321 -25.06 2.38 -23.82
C MET A 321 -26.35 2.87 -24.49
N LYS A 322 -27.52 2.56 -23.92
CA LYS A 322 -28.80 3.11 -24.42
C LYS A 322 -28.91 4.61 -24.18
N LYS A 323 -28.39 5.13 -23.06
CA LYS A 323 -28.30 6.58 -22.83
C LYS A 323 -27.26 7.21 -23.73
N VAL A 324 -26.14 6.52 -23.96
CA VAL A 324 -25.08 7.01 -24.83
C VAL A 324 -25.56 7.10 -26.27
N SER A 325 -26.34 6.15 -26.77
CA SER A 325 -26.86 6.20 -28.15
C SER A 325 -27.72 7.44 -28.39
N LEU A 326 -28.51 7.86 -27.39
CA LEU A 326 -29.33 9.08 -27.46
C LEU A 326 -28.52 10.39 -27.49
N LEU A 327 -27.21 10.34 -27.23
CA LEU A 327 -26.31 11.50 -27.28
C LEU A 327 -25.54 11.60 -28.61
N LEU A 328 -25.69 10.62 -29.51
CA LEU A 328 -24.98 10.58 -30.79
C LEU A 328 -25.77 11.17 -31.96
N ASP A 329 -27.05 11.49 -31.73
CA ASP A 329 -27.96 12.15 -32.67
C ASP A 329 -27.89 13.67 -32.54
#